data_AF-A0A815N278-F1
#
_entry.id   AF-A0A815N278-F1
#
_cell.length_a   1.000
_cell.length_b   1.000
_cell.length_c   1.000
_cell.angle_alpha   90.00
_cell.angle_beta   90.00
_cell.angle_gamma   90.00
#
_symmetry.space_group_name_H-M   'P 1'
#
loop_
_entity.id
_entity.type
_entity.pdbx_description
1 polymer ?
#
loop_
_entity_poly.entity_id
_entity_poly.type
_entity_poly.pdbx_seq_one_letter_code
_entity_poly.pdbx_strand_id
1 'polypeptide(L)'
;MISGCMSFVWHDYGAVFRGDALLIRGCGRTDFQQGSVDILFTSIHSKLFSLPDHYLVYPAHDYTGQTCSSILEEKTLNPRLTKSREEFTQIMANLNLSYPKQINKALPANLLC
;
A
#
# COMPACT_ATOMS: atom_id res chain seq x y z
N MET A 1 -4.93 3.28 -5.95
CA MET A 1 -5.33 1.92 -5.61
C MET A 1 -5.83 1.28 -6.89
N ILE A 2 -5.53 0.00 -7.09
CA ILE A 2 -6.16 -0.81 -8.15
C ILE A 2 -7.63 -1.01 -7.74
N SER A 3 -8.55 -0.93 -8.70
CA SER A 3 -9.96 -1.28 -8.46
C SER A 3 -10.02 -2.76 -8.02
N GLY A 4 -10.20 -2.99 -6.72
CA GLY A 4 -10.23 -4.33 -6.12
C GLY A 4 -9.28 -4.57 -4.94
N CYS A 5 -8.40 -3.63 -4.57
CA CYS A 5 -7.61 -3.83 -3.34
C CYS A 5 -8.50 -3.72 -2.10
N MET A 6 -8.59 -4.82 -1.36
CA MET A 6 -9.27 -4.88 -0.06
C MET A 6 -8.26 -5.01 1.06
N SER A 7 -8.75 -4.87 2.28
CA SER A 7 -7.95 -5.14 3.46
C SER A 7 -8.79 -5.61 4.61
N PHE A 8 -8.16 -6.42 5.44
CA PHE A 8 -8.81 -7.16 6.49
C PHE A 8 -8.28 -6.66 7.83
N VAL A 9 -9.19 -6.17 8.68
CA VAL A 9 -8.85 -5.68 10.01
C VAL A 9 -9.26 -6.74 11.03
N TRP A 10 -8.33 -7.12 11.90
CA TRP A 10 -8.58 -7.98 13.04
C TRP A 10 -8.55 -7.13 14.30
N HIS A 11 -9.74 -6.71 14.76
CA HIS A 11 -9.86 -5.77 15.86
C HIS A 11 -9.34 -6.30 17.20
N ASP A 12 -9.69 -7.56 17.56
CA ASP A 12 -9.28 -8.15 18.84
C ASP A 12 -7.77 -8.30 18.99
N TYR A 13 -7.07 -8.55 17.88
CA TYR A 13 -5.60 -8.66 17.85
C TYR A 13 -4.91 -7.33 17.55
N GLY A 14 -5.67 -6.27 17.22
CA GLY A 14 -5.13 -4.99 16.81
C GLY A 14 -4.22 -5.11 15.58
N ALA A 15 -4.68 -5.76 14.51
CA ALA A 15 -3.88 -5.94 13.30
C ALA A 15 -4.66 -5.67 12.02
N VAL A 16 -3.93 -5.35 10.96
CA VAL A 16 -4.49 -5.13 9.63
C VAL A 16 -3.63 -5.74 8.52
N PHE A 17 -4.26 -6.50 7.64
CA PHE A 17 -3.66 -7.09 6.44
C PHE A 17 -4.02 -6.23 5.23
N ARG A 18 -3.01 -5.61 4.60
CA ARG A 18 -3.20 -4.45 3.72
C ARG A 18 -2.93 -4.66 2.24
N GLY A 19 -2.59 -5.89 1.84
CA GLY A 19 -2.15 -6.14 0.47
C GLY A 19 -0.96 -5.26 0.11
N ASP A 20 -0.94 -4.73 -1.10
CA ASP A 20 0.07 -3.78 -1.56
C ASP A 20 -0.32 -2.31 -1.35
N ALA A 21 -1.44 -2.01 -0.67
CA ALA A 21 -1.84 -0.63 -0.47
C ALA A 21 -0.83 0.12 0.43
N LEU A 22 -0.44 -0.49 1.54
CA LEU A 22 0.55 0.04 2.48
C LEU A 22 1.63 -1.02 2.67
N LEU A 23 2.88 -0.65 2.38
CA LEU A 23 4.07 -1.47 2.61
C LEU A 23 4.86 -0.86 3.78
N ILE A 24 5.76 -1.63 4.37
CA ILE A 24 6.63 -1.10 5.43
C ILE A 24 7.54 -0.03 4.83
N ARG A 25 7.40 1.22 5.32
CA ARG A 25 8.09 2.41 4.79
C ARG A 25 7.85 2.64 3.28
N GLY A 26 6.73 2.17 2.74
CA GLY A 26 6.41 2.34 1.33
C GLY A 26 4.92 2.19 1.01
N CYS A 27 4.63 2.05 -0.27
CA CYS A 27 3.31 1.72 -0.79
C CYS A 27 3.48 1.04 -2.15
N GLY A 28 2.46 0.29 -2.57
CA GLY A 28 2.42 -0.33 -3.88
C GLY A 28 2.43 0.70 -5.01
N ARG A 29 2.82 0.23 -6.20
CA ARG A 29 2.83 1.03 -7.43
C ARG A 29 1.40 1.32 -7.91
N THR A 30 1.23 2.40 -8.67
CA THR A 30 -0.08 2.87 -9.14
C THR A 30 -0.17 3.05 -10.66
N ASP A 31 0.89 2.70 -11.39
CA ASP A 31 1.05 2.88 -12.83
C ASP A 31 0.55 1.69 -13.67
N PHE A 32 0.10 0.61 -13.04
CA PHE A 32 -0.49 -0.57 -13.69
C PHE A 32 -1.87 -0.91 -13.09
N GLN A 33 -2.62 -1.79 -13.76
CA GLN A 33 -3.91 -2.33 -13.29
C GLN A 33 -4.95 -1.24 -12.93
N GLN A 34 -5.05 -0.17 -13.72
CA GLN A 34 -5.94 0.96 -13.46
C GLN A 34 -5.70 1.62 -12.08
N GLY A 35 -4.47 1.56 -11.58
CA GLY A 35 -4.09 2.22 -10.33
C GLY A 35 -4.29 3.73 -10.39
N SER A 36 -4.85 4.31 -9.33
CA SER A 36 -4.90 5.77 -9.15
C SER A 36 -4.11 6.20 -7.92
N VAL A 37 -3.18 7.14 -8.09
CA VAL A 37 -2.40 7.75 -7.00
C VAL A 37 -3.33 8.41 -5.98
N ASP A 38 -4.27 9.23 -6.45
CA ASP A 38 -5.23 9.95 -5.61
C ASP A 38 -6.10 8.99 -4.78
N ILE A 39 -6.58 7.92 -5.42
CA ILE A 39 -7.37 6.90 -4.71
C ILE A 39 -6.49 6.19 -3.67
N LEU A 40 -5.23 5.87 -3.99
CA LEU A 40 -4.32 5.22 -3.04
C LEU A 40 -4.11 6.10 -1.79
N PHE A 41 -3.70 7.34 -2.01
CA PHE A 41 -3.43 8.30 -0.94
C PHE A 41 -4.66 8.50 -0.06
N THR A 42 -5.80 8.82 -0.68
CA THR A 42 -7.06 9.05 0.04
C THR A 42 -7.49 7.82 0.82
N SER A 43 -7.36 6.62 0.26
CA SER A 43 -7.78 5.38 0.93
C SER A 43 -6.91 5.05 2.14
N ILE A 44 -5.59 5.24 2.03
CA ILE A 44 -4.69 5.02 3.17
C ILE A 44 -4.99 6.02 4.28
N HIS A 45 -5.05 7.31 3.95
CA HIS A 45 -5.27 8.36 4.96
C HIS A 45 -6.64 8.26 5.64
N SER A 46 -7.70 8.00 4.88
CA SER A 46 -9.06 7.94 5.44
C SER A 46 -9.43 6.61 6.09
N LYS A 47 -8.82 5.49 5.68
CA LYS A 47 -9.20 4.15 6.17
C LYS A 47 -8.15 3.50 7.07
N LEU A 48 -6.86 3.71 6.81
CA LEU A 48 -5.79 3.09 7.60
C LEU A 48 -5.24 3.98 8.65
N PHE A 49 -4.95 5.22 8.30
CA PHE A 49 -4.48 6.17 9.28
C PHE A 49 -5.62 6.63 10.21
N SER A 50 -6.86 6.18 10.00
CA SER A 50 -7.94 6.26 10.99
C SER A 50 -7.98 5.11 11.99
N LEU A 51 -7.20 4.04 11.79
CA LEU A 51 -7.08 2.95 12.77
C LEU A 51 -6.25 3.39 14.00
N PRO A 52 -6.41 2.71 15.15
CA PRO A 52 -5.60 2.99 16.32
C PRO A 52 -4.11 2.81 16.05
N ASP A 53 -3.30 3.68 16.65
CA ASP A 53 -1.86 3.78 16.40
C ASP A 53 -1.07 2.49 16.71
N HIS A 54 -1.52 1.72 17.70
CA HIS A 54 -0.91 0.46 18.10
C HIS A 54 -1.22 -0.71 17.14
N TYR A 55 -2.08 -0.52 16.13
CA TYR A 55 -2.44 -1.61 15.23
C TYR A 55 -1.23 -2.01 14.38
N LEU A 56 -0.96 -3.32 14.34
CA LEU A 56 0.09 -3.90 13.51
C LEU A 56 -0.33 -3.92 12.04
N VAL A 57 0.61 -3.59 11.16
CA VAL A 57 0.44 -3.58 9.71
C VAL A 57 1.21 -4.77 9.12
N TYR A 58 0.48 -5.64 8.44
CA TYR A 58 1.02 -6.77 7.70
C TYR A 58 0.82 -6.54 6.19
N PRO A 59 1.89 -6.23 5.44
CA PRO A 59 1.81 -6.05 3.99
C PRO A 59 1.78 -7.41 3.26
N ALA A 60 1.36 -7.42 1.99
CA ALA A 60 1.50 -8.61 1.15
C ALA A 60 2.96 -8.87 0.72
N HIS A 61 3.77 -7.82 0.65
CA HIS A 61 5.16 -7.90 0.26
C HIS A 61 6.05 -7.04 1.15
N ASP A 62 7.29 -7.48 1.33
CA ASP A 62 8.39 -6.67 1.83
C ASP A 62 9.65 -7.03 1.03
N TYR A 63 10.53 -6.04 0.84
CA TYR A 63 11.75 -6.19 0.05
C TYR A 63 13.02 -5.89 0.88
N THR A 64 12.88 -5.80 2.21
CA THR A 64 13.93 -5.38 3.15
C THR A 64 14.17 -6.38 4.29
N GLY A 65 13.42 -7.48 4.34
CA GLY A 65 13.49 -8.52 5.37
C GLY A 65 12.57 -8.28 6.58
N GLN A 66 11.68 -7.29 6.52
CA GLN A 66 10.76 -6.93 7.58
C GLN A 66 9.43 -7.70 7.46
N THR A 67 8.83 -8.03 8.60
CA THR A 67 7.59 -8.84 8.65
C THR A 67 6.35 -8.06 9.05
N CYS A 68 6.51 -6.97 9.82
CA CYS A 68 5.42 -6.09 10.23
C CYS A 68 5.93 -4.68 10.60
N SER A 69 5.00 -3.74 10.68
CA SER A 69 5.17 -2.37 11.19
C SER A 69 3.91 -2.01 12.00
N SER A 70 3.71 -0.75 12.36
CA SER A 70 2.49 -0.27 13.02
C SER A 70 1.88 0.94 12.31
N ILE A 71 0.59 1.21 12.59
CA ILE A 71 -0.09 2.40 12.08
C ILE A 71 0.65 3.68 12.50
N LEU A 72 1.10 3.75 13.76
CA LEU A 72 1.88 4.90 14.25
C LEU A 72 3.17 5.09 13.43
N GLU A 73 3.93 4.02 13.25
CA GLU A 73 5.20 4.11 12.53
C GLU A 73 4.99 4.49 11.07
N GLU A 74 3.99 3.96 10.38
CA GLU A 74 3.73 4.35 8.99
C GLU A 74 3.17 5.77 8.86
N LYS A 75 2.38 6.25 9.83
CA LYS A 75 1.95 7.65 9.90
C LYS A 75 3.10 8.64 10.08
N THR A 76 4.19 8.21 10.72
CA THR A 76 5.28 9.10 11.16
C THR A 76 6.54 8.95 10.32
N LEU A 77 6.85 7.74 9.85
CA LEU A 77 8.13 7.39 9.24
C LEU A 77 8.02 6.99 7.77
N ASN A 78 6.81 6.85 7.21
CA ASN A 78 6.68 6.47 5.80
C ASN A 78 7.18 7.63 4.90
N PRO A 79 8.25 7.44 4.11
CA PRO A 79 8.89 8.52 3.36
C PRO A 79 8.01 9.11 2.25
N ARG A 80 6.95 8.41 1.85
CA ARG A 80 6.01 8.84 0.81
C ARG A 80 4.70 9.34 1.40
N LEU A 81 4.12 8.59 2.33
CA LEU A 81 2.76 8.84 2.82
C LEU A 81 2.67 9.92 3.91
N THR A 82 3.80 10.34 4.47
CA THR A 82 3.93 11.51 5.36
C THR A 82 3.96 12.84 4.61
N LYS A 83 4.12 12.81 3.28
CA LYS A 83 4.19 14.00 2.42
C LYS A 83 2.81 14.55 2.12
N SER A 84 2.76 15.77 1.58
CA SER A 84 1.50 16.30 1.05
C SER A 84 1.01 15.44 -0.12
N ARG A 85 -0.27 15.56 -0.48
CA ARG A 85 -0.83 14.82 -1.61
C ARG A 85 -0.10 15.15 -2.91
N GLU A 86 0.25 16.42 -3.10
CA GLU A 86 0.94 16.92 -4.29
C GLU A 86 2.35 16.33 -4.39
N GLU A 87 3.10 16.37 -3.28
CA GLU A 87 4.44 15.76 -3.19
C GLU A 87 4.39 14.25 -3.41
N PHE A 88 3.43 13.57 -2.79
CA PHE A 88 3.23 12.13 -2.98
C PHE A 88 2.98 11.80 -4.46
N THR A 89 2.12 12.57 -5.13
CA THR A 89 1.84 12.38 -6.56
C THR A 89 3.07 12.58 -7.43
N GLN A 90 3.88 13.60 -7.14
CA GLN A 90 5.13 13.83 -7.85
C GLN A 90 6.14 12.69 -7.61
N ILE A 91 6.27 12.21 -6.37
CA ILE A 91 7.15 11.08 -6.04
C ILE A 91 6.71 9.84 -6.83
N MET A 92 5.42 9.49 -6.78
CA MET A 92 4.88 8.29 -7.43
C MET A 92 5.02 8.33 -8.95
N ALA A 93 4.88 9.50 -9.57
CA ALA A 93 5.09 9.69 -11.01
C ALA A 93 6.55 9.50 -11.45
N ASN A 94 7.51 9.76 -10.56
CA ASN A 94 8.94 9.74 -10.87
C ASN A 94 9.69 8.48 -10.40
N LEU A 95 8.99 7.43 -9.95
CA LEU A 95 9.63 6.22 -9.44
C LEU A 95 10.39 5.40 -10.51
N ASN A 96 10.14 5.65 -11.81
CA ASN A 96 10.85 5.02 -12.95
C ASN A 96 11.03 3.49 -12.79
N LEU A 97 10.00 2.81 -12.31
CA LEU A 97 10.06 1.39 -12.00
C LEU A 97 10.08 0.55 -13.27
N SER A 98 10.91 -0.50 -13.28
CA SER A 98 10.91 -1.49 -14.35
C SER A 98 9.53 -2.13 -14.52
N TYR A 99 9.23 -2.54 -15.76
CA TYR A 99 8.05 -3.31 -16.07
C TYR A 99 7.97 -4.59 -15.20
N PRO A 100 6.82 -4.90 -14.55
CA PRO A 100 6.74 -6.05 -13.67
C PRO A 100 6.95 -7.37 -14.44
N LYS A 101 7.94 -8.16 -14.00
CA LYS A 101 8.46 -9.32 -14.75
C LYS A 101 7.43 -10.39 -15.09
N GLN A 102 6.38 -10.55 -14.28
CA GLN A 102 5.39 -11.62 -14.43
C GLN A 102 3.97 -11.12 -14.73
N ILE A 103 3.74 -9.82 -14.92
CA ILE A 103 2.36 -9.29 -15.03
C ILE A 103 1.56 -9.93 -16.17
N ASN A 104 2.19 -10.19 -17.32
CA ASN A 104 1.53 -10.79 -18.48
C ASN A 104 1.11 -12.25 -18.27
N LYS A 105 1.70 -12.94 -17.29
CA LYS A 105 1.33 -14.30 -16.91
C LYS A 105 0.38 -14.32 -15.72
N ALA A 106 0.68 -13.53 -14.68
CA ALA A 106 -0.06 -13.53 -13.42
C ALA A 106 -1.42 -12.87 -13.53
N LEU A 107 -1.54 -11.73 -14.24
CA LEU A 107 -2.82 -11.01 -14.31
C LEU A 107 -3.93 -11.82 -15.01
N PRO A 108 -3.73 -12.42 -16.19
CA PRO A 108 -4.77 -13.23 -16.82
C PRO A 108 -5.14 -14.47 -16.00
N ALA A 109 -4.16 -15.13 -15.37
CA ALA A 109 -4.41 -16.31 -14.55
C ALA A 109 -5.27 -15.99 -13.32
N ASN A 110 -5.01 -14.87 -12.65
CA ASN A 110 -5.74 -14.45 -11.45
C ASN A 110 -7.17 -13.95 -11.73
N LEU A 111 -7.51 -13.61 -12.98
CA LEU A 111 -8.85 -13.18 -13.39
C LEU A 111 -9.81 -14.36 -13.66
N LEU A 112 -9.31 -15.60 -13.68
CA LEU A 112 -10.09 -16.82 -13.97
C LEU A 112 -10.49 -17.59 -12.70
N CYS A 113 -10.32 -16.98 -11.52
CA CYS A 113 -10.70 -17.51 -10.21
C CYS A 113 -12.07 -16.99 -9.79
#